data_AF-A0A822ZYU7-F1
#
_entry.id   AF-A0A822ZYU7-F1
#
_cell.length_a   1.000
_cell.length_b   1.000
_cell.length_c   1.000
_cell.angle_alpha   90.00
_cell.angle_beta   90.00
_cell.angle_gamma   90.00
#
_symmetry.space_group_name_H-M   'P 1'
#
loop_
_entity.id
_entity.type
_entity.pdbx_description
1 polymer ?
#
loop_
_entity_poly.entity_id
_entity_poly.type
_entity_poly.pdbx_seq_one_letter_code
_entity_poly.pdbx_strand_id
1 'polypeptide(L)' 'MQVREISKEQVHNLTALLEPGYKNNSRPVQPLNGRKIYLYNEKHKN' A
#
# COMPACT_ATOMS: atom_id res chain seq x y z
N MET A 1 7.37 -6.66 9.09
CA MET A 1 6.44 -6.31 8.00
C MET A 1 5.95 -7.59 7.35
N GLN A 2 4.64 -7.81 7.29
CA GLN A 2 4.05 -8.96 6.61
C GLN A 2 3.12 -8.43 5.52
N VAL A 3 3.36 -8.83 4.28
CA VAL A 3 2.47 -8.50 3.17
C VAL A 3 1.27 -9.46 3.24
N ARG A 4 0.06 -8.91 3.13
CA ARG A 4 -1.18 -9.70 3.09
C ARG A 4 -1.55 -10.00 1.65
N GLU A 5 -2.21 -11.12 1.45
CA GLU A 5 -2.74 -11.53 0.15
C GLU A 5 -4.16 -10.98 -0.05
N ILE A 6 -4.49 -10.68 -1.30
CA ILE A 6 -5.84 -10.27 -1.75
C ILE A 6 -6.08 -10.86 -3.14
N SER A 7 -7.32 -11.28 -3.41
CA SER A 7 -7.68 -11.84 -4.72
C SER A 7 -7.84 -10.74 -5.77
N LYS A 8 -7.68 -11.10 -7.05
CA LYS A 8 -7.91 -10.19 -8.17
C LYS A 8 -9.36 -9.72 -8.24
N GLU A 9 -10.30 -10.59 -7.90
CA GLU A 9 -11.74 -10.28 -7.87
C GLU A 9 -12.05 -9.22 -6.80
N GLN A 10 -11.44 -9.32 -5.61
CA GLN A 10 -11.59 -8.30 -4.58
C GLN A 10 -11.07 -6.93 -5.03
N VAL A 11 -9.91 -6.89 -5.69
CA VAL A 11 -9.35 -5.65 -6.28
C VAL A 11 -10.28 -5.09 -7.38
N HIS A 12 -10.82 -5.97 -8.22
CA HIS A 12 -11.78 -5.57 -9.25
C HIS A 12 -13.03 -4.92 -8.63
N ASN A 13 -13.64 -5.56 -7.62
CA ASN A 13 -14.85 -5.05 -6.98
C ASN A 13 -14.62 -3.68 -6.32
N LEU A 14 -13.43 -3.45 -5.74
CA LEU A 14 -13.06 -2.14 -5.16
C LEU A 14 -12.89 -1.05 -6.22
N THR A 15 -12.36 -1.40 -7.40
CA THR A 15 -12.04 -0.42 -8.47
C THR A 15 -13.16 -0.23 -9.47
N ALA A 16 -14.12 -1.16 -9.57
CA ALA A 16 -15.27 -1.08 -10.48
C ALA A 16 -16.20 0.09 -10.16
N LEU A 17 -16.23 0.55 -8.91
CA LEU A 17 -17.05 1.68 -8.44
C LEU A 17 -16.42 3.05 -8.76
N LEU A 18 -15.19 3.09 -9.26
CA LEU A 18 -14.46 4.33 -9.54
C LEU A 18 -14.66 4.74 -11.00
N GLU A 19 -14.82 6.05 -11.23
CA GLU A 19 -14.76 6.61 -12.59
C GLU A 19 -13.43 6.24 -13.27
N PRO A 20 -13.38 6.10 -14.61
CA PRO A 20 -12.20 5.65 -15.34
C PRO A 20 -10.91 6.40 -14.98
N GLY A 21 -11.00 7.72 -14.74
CA GLY A 21 -9.86 8.57 -14.36
C GLY A 21 -9.31 8.31 -12.95
N TYR A 22 -10.05 7.62 -12.09
CA TYR A 22 -9.67 7.34 -10.69
C TYR A 22 -9.29 5.89 -10.43
N LYS A 23 -9.24 5.03 -11.46
CA LYS A 23 -8.84 3.62 -11.29
C LYS A 23 -7.40 3.46 -10.77
N ASN A 24 -6.53 4.44 -11.05
CA ASN A 24 -5.16 4.54 -10.55
C ASN A 24 -5.06 5.66 -9.51
N ASN A 25 -5.67 5.47 -8.34
CA ASN A 25 -5.74 6.47 -7.27
C ASN A 25 -4.53 6.49 -6.32
N SER A 26 -3.45 5.74 -6.62
CA SER A 26 -2.22 5.79 -5.84
C SER A 26 -1.48 7.11 -6.08
N ARG A 27 -1.31 7.92 -5.04
CA ARG A 27 -0.46 9.12 -5.12
C ARG A 27 1.01 8.74 -5.42
N PRO A 28 1.73 9.49 -6.26
CA PRO A 28 3.16 9.26 -6.49
C PRO A 28 3.98 9.31 -5.20
N VAL A 29 5.09 8.56 -5.17
CA VAL A 29 6.04 8.58 -4.06
C VAL A 29 6.56 10.00 -3.84
N GLN A 30 6.58 10.44 -2.58
CA GLN A 30 7.04 11.77 -2.19
C GLN A 30 8.45 11.68 -1.58
N PRO A 31 9.29 12.72 -1.74
CA PRO A 31 10.66 12.68 -1.26
C PRO A 31 10.74 12.64 0.27
N LEU A 32 11.76 11.95 0.78
CA LEU A 32 11.93 11.76 2.22
C LEU A 32 12.50 13.02 2.91
N ASN A 33 13.20 13.90 2.18
CA ASN A 33 13.72 15.18 2.68
C ASN A 33 14.51 15.05 4.00
N GLY A 34 15.37 14.04 4.11
CA GLY A 34 16.21 13.82 5.29
C GLY A 34 15.49 13.31 6.55
N ARG A 35 14.17 13.04 6.46
CA ARG A 35 13.40 12.49 7.59
C ARG A 35 13.84 11.05 7.90
N LYS A 36 13.90 10.70 9.19
CA LYS A 36 14.21 9.34 9.66
C LYS A 36 12.96 8.45 9.66
N ILE A 37 13.12 7.19 9.29
CA ILE A 37 12.09 6.15 9.39
C ILE A 37 12.60 5.09 10.34
N TYR A 38 11.82 4.74 11.36
CA TYR A 38 12.13 3.68 12.31
C TYR A 38 11.27 2.46 12.00
N LEU A 39 11.90 1.28 11.93
CA LEU A 39 11.20 0.01 11.67
C LEU A 39 11.20 -0.84 12.93
N TYR A 40 10.02 -1.37 13.28
CA TYR A 40 9.87 -2.40 14.29
C TYR A 40 9.81 -3.78 13.61
N ASN A 41 10.56 -4.75 14.12
CA ASN A 41 10.58 -6.12 13.63
C ASN A 41 10.34 -7.11 14.77
N GLU A 42 9.17 -7.73 14.75
CA GLU A 42 8.74 -8.70 15.76
C GLU A 42 9.60 -9.97 15.80
N LYS A 43 10.24 -10.36 14.69
CA LYS A 43 11.09 -11.56 14.61
C LYS A 43 12.44 -11.43 15.35
N HIS A 44 12.73 -10.26 15.91
CA HIS A 44 13.94 -10.02 16.72
C HIS A 44 13.64 -9.90 18.23
N LYS A 45 12.44 -10.27 18.68
CA LYS A 45 12.20 -10.54 20.10
C LYS A 45 12.71 -11.96 20.38
N ASN A 46 13.72 -12.04 21.27
CA ASN A 46 14.28 -13.29 21.82
C ASN A 46 13.19 -14.22 22.34
#